data_AF-A0A0F8F1B2-F1
#
_entry.id   AF-A0A0F8F1B2-F1
#
_cell.length_a   1.000
_cell.length_b   1.000
_cell.length_c   1.000
_cell.angle_alpha   90.00
_cell.angle_beta   90.00
_cell.angle_gamma   90.00
#
_symmetry.space_group_name_H-M   'P 1'
#
loop_
_entity.id
_entity.type
_entity.pdbx_description
1 polymer ?
#
loop_
_entity_poly.entity_id
_entity_poly.type
_entity_poly.pdbx_seq_one_letter_code
_entity_poly.pdbx_strand_id
1 'polypeptide(L)'
;MANQEIFDKLRDAIVNQNIAGTAQLSKDALAAGIPAIDIITKGLSVGMKIIGEKFEAAEIFLPQIMMSAKAMNNAMEVLTPELEKTRKEGEETGLAITFVAEGDIHDIGHRLVTTMLGANGFEILDLGTDVLNETVVEEAAKHKGKKVILVGSALMTTSMLGQKDLMDRLKEENLRDSVKCMFGGAPVSKKWIEEIGADATAENAAEAAKVAIDVMK
;
A
#
# COMPACT_ATOMS: atom_id res chain seq x y z
N MET A 1 21.08 17.70 8.07
CA MET A 1 21.43 18.67 7.00
C MET A 1 21.85 17.96 5.71
N ALA A 2 22.70 16.92 5.73
CA ALA A 2 23.08 16.19 4.50
C ALA A 2 21.92 15.38 3.85
N ASN A 3 21.16 14.61 4.63
CA ASN A 3 20.09 13.77 4.05
C ASN A 3 18.88 14.58 3.57
N GLN A 4 18.68 15.80 4.08
CA GLN A 4 17.56 16.66 3.68
C GLN A 4 17.66 17.04 2.21
N GLU A 5 18.87 17.37 1.74
CA GLU A 5 19.10 17.70 0.33
C GLU A 5 18.78 16.52 -0.60
N ILE A 6 19.06 15.28 -0.16
CA ILE A 6 18.71 14.07 -0.92
C ILE A 6 17.20 13.87 -0.96
N PHE A 7 16.50 14.06 0.16
CA PHE A 7 15.04 14.00 0.19
C PHE A 7 14.38 15.08 -0.67
N ASP A 8 14.93 16.30 -0.67
CA ASP A 8 14.46 17.38 -1.54
C ASP A 8 14.66 17.04 -3.02
N LYS A 9 15.81 16.46 -3.40
CA LYS A 9 16.05 15.99 -4.77
C LYS A 9 15.08 14.89 -5.21
N LEU A 10 14.79 13.92 -4.32
CA LEU A 10 13.83 12.85 -4.58
C LEU A 10 12.40 13.41 -4.74
N ARG A 11 11.99 14.32 -3.84
CA ARG A 11 10.72 15.05 -3.94
C ARG A 11 10.63 15.79 -5.27
N ASP A 12 11.64 16.58 -5.61
CA ASP A 12 11.65 17.43 -6.80
C ASP A 12 11.71 16.59 -8.08
N ALA A 13 12.30 15.40 -8.05
CA ALA A 13 12.28 14.48 -9.18
C ALA A 13 10.86 14.00 -9.52
N ILE A 14 10.03 13.74 -8.50
CA ILE A 14 8.60 13.45 -8.70
C ILE A 14 7.86 14.70 -9.18
N VAL A 15 8.04 15.84 -8.50
CA VAL A 15 7.32 17.09 -8.81
C VAL A 15 7.61 17.61 -10.22
N ASN A 16 8.80 17.33 -10.76
CA ASN A 16 9.23 17.72 -12.10
C ASN A 16 9.16 16.57 -13.13
N GLN A 17 8.45 15.48 -12.82
CA GLN A 17 8.21 14.36 -13.75
C GLN A 17 9.51 13.72 -14.30
N ASN A 18 10.58 13.70 -13.49
CA ASN A 18 11.88 13.16 -13.90
C ASN A 18 11.92 11.63 -13.81
N ILE A 19 11.29 10.97 -14.78
CA ILE A 19 11.13 9.50 -14.83
C ILE A 19 12.47 8.76 -14.76
N ALA A 20 13.46 9.22 -15.53
CA ALA A 20 14.78 8.57 -15.60
C ALA A 20 15.62 8.87 -14.35
N GLY A 21 15.62 10.12 -13.89
CA GLY A 21 16.44 10.54 -12.76
C GLY A 21 15.97 10.00 -11.41
N THR A 22 14.67 9.74 -11.24
CA THR A 22 14.12 9.28 -9.95
C THR A 22 14.70 7.93 -9.52
N ALA A 23 14.86 6.99 -10.46
CA ALA A 23 15.48 5.69 -10.18
C ALA A 23 16.95 5.83 -9.79
N GLN A 24 17.70 6.69 -10.48
CA GLN A 24 19.11 6.93 -10.16
C GLN A 24 19.27 7.60 -8.78
N LEU A 25 18.47 8.63 -8.49
CA LEU A 25 18.47 9.29 -7.18
C LEU A 25 18.12 8.33 -6.05
N SER A 26 17.22 7.37 -6.30
CA SER A 26 16.89 6.32 -5.32
C SER A 26 18.09 5.39 -5.06
N LYS A 27 18.85 5.01 -6.10
CA LYS A 27 20.09 4.24 -5.95
C LYS A 27 21.17 5.03 -5.21
N ASP A 28 21.33 6.31 -5.53
CA ASP A 28 22.33 7.18 -4.89
C ASP A 28 22.00 7.37 -3.41
N ALA A 29 20.73 7.53 -3.07
CA ALA A 29 20.27 7.63 -1.68
C ALA A 29 20.51 6.32 -0.90
N LEU A 30 20.26 5.16 -1.52
CA LEU A 30 20.61 3.86 -0.93
C LEU A 30 22.13 3.73 -0.72
N ALA A 31 22.94 4.12 -1.70
CA ALA A 31 24.40 4.10 -1.60
C ALA A 31 24.95 5.04 -0.52
N ALA A 32 24.22 6.13 -0.22
CA ALA A 32 24.50 7.03 0.90
C ALA A 32 24.06 6.46 2.27
N GLY A 33 23.55 5.22 2.32
CA GLY A 33 23.13 4.54 3.54
C GLY A 33 21.77 4.98 4.08
N ILE A 34 20.94 5.64 3.26
CA ILE A 34 19.58 6.03 3.66
C ILE A 34 18.67 4.80 3.56
N PRO A 35 17.90 4.45 4.61
CA PRO A 35 16.95 3.36 4.56
C PRO A 35 15.91 3.54 3.44
N ALA A 36 15.57 2.48 2.71
CA ALA A 36 14.60 2.53 1.61
C ALA A 36 13.25 3.14 2.03
N ILE A 37 12.76 2.81 3.23
CA ILE A 37 11.51 3.38 3.76
C ILE A 37 11.57 4.90 3.96
N ASP A 38 12.74 5.43 4.32
CA ASP A 38 12.95 6.87 4.49
C ASP A 38 12.99 7.59 3.13
N ILE A 39 13.62 6.97 2.12
CA ILE A 39 13.63 7.47 0.73
C ILE A 39 12.20 7.64 0.21
N ILE A 40 11.35 6.64 0.46
CA ILE A 40 9.94 6.65 0.07
C ILE A 40 9.19 7.73 0.86
N THR A 41 9.14 7.60 2.19
CA THR A 41 8.23 8.40 3.02
C THR A 41 8.63 9.87 3.14
N LYS A 42 9.93 10.18 3.18
CA LYS A 42 10.45 11.55 3.39
C LYS A 42 10.81 12.27 2.08
N GLY A 43 10.95 11.54 0.98
CA GLY A 43 11.27 12.10 -0.34
C GLY A 43 10.14 11.90 -1.35
N LEU A 44 10.02 10.68 -1.88
CA LEU A 44 9.15 10.38 -3.02
C LEU A 44 7.66 10.62 -2.72
N SER A 45 7.17 10.16 -1.57
CA SER A 45 5.78 10.35 -1.13
C SER A 45 5.45 11.83 -0.91
N VAL A 46 6.41 12.63 -0.44
CA VAL A 46 6.24 14.09 -0.30
C VAL A 46 6.05 14.72 -1.68
N GLY A 47 6.83 14.29 -2.67
CA GLY A 47 6.66 14.75 -4.05
C GLY A 47 5.31 14.35 -4.63
N MET A 48 4.85 13.13 -4.35
CA MET A 48 3.55 12.65 -4.81
C MET A 48 2.38 13.43 -4.20
N LYS A 49 2.49 13.80 -2.91
CA LYS A 49 1.52 14.66 -2.23
C LYS A 49 1.41 16.02 -2.91
N ILE A 50 2.54 16.68 -3.19
CA ILE A 50 2.56 17.98 -3.88
C ILE A 50 1.92 17.87 -5.26
N ILE A 51 2.19 16.79 -6.00
CA ILE A 51 1.57 16.56 -7.30
C ILE A 51 0.05 16.38 -7.19
N GLY A 52 -0.44 15.69 -6.16
CA GLY A 52 -1.87 15.62 -5.86
C GLY A 52 -2.49 17.00 -5.61
N GLU A 53 -1.87 17.79 -4.73
CA GLU A 53 -2.31 19.16 -4.41
C GLU A 53 -2.35 20.06 -5.65
N LYS A 54 -1.33 19.98 -6.52
CA LYS A 54 -1.28 20.74 -7.78
C LYS A 54 -2.38 20.32 -8.76
N PHE A 55 -2.72 19.03 -8.81
CA PHE A 55 -3.79 18.54 -9.67
C PHE A 55 -5.16 18.98 -9.15
N GLU A 56 -5.40 18.91 -7.84
CA GLU A 56 -6.62 19.43 -7.20
C GLU A 56 -6.79 20.94 -7.42
N ALA A 57 -5.69 21.69 -7.37
CA ALA A 57 -5.65 23.13 -7.67
C ALA A 57 -5.73 23.46 -9.18
N ALA A 58 -5.85 22.46 -10.05
CA ALA A 58 -5.85 22.58 -11.51
C ALA A 58 -4.60 23.29 -12.10
N GLU A 59 -3.46 23.21 -11.42
CA GLU A 59 -2.16 23.72 -11.90
C GLU A 59 -1.49 22.76 -12.89
N ILE A 60 -1.77 21.47 -12.76
CA ILE A 60 -1.30 20.41 -13.65
C ILE A 60 -2.47 19.51 -14.06
N PHE A 61 -2.24 18.66 -15.05
CA PHE A 61 -3.27 17.77 -15.59
C PHE A 61 -2.82 16.31 -15.58
N LEU A 62 -3.68 15.44 -16.10
CA LEU A 62 -3.46 13.99 -16.18
C LEU A 62 -2.08 13.59 -16.74
N PRO A 63 -1.53 14.21 -17.81
CA PRO A 63 -0.21 13.82 -18.31
C PRO A 63 0.90 13.93 -17.26
N GLN A 64 0.92 15.01 -16.46
CA GLN A 64 1.93 15.21 -15.43
C GLN A 64 1.76 14.21 -14.27
N ILE A 65 0.52 13.88 -13.92
CA ILE A 65 0.21 12.85 -12.91
C ILE A 65 0.74 11.49 -13.38
N MET A 66 0.46 11.10 -14.62
CA MET A 66 0.92 9.83 -15.19
C MET A 66 2.45 9.72 -15.23
N MET A 67 3.13 10.80 -15.60
CA MET A 67 4.59 10.82 -15.60
C MET A 67 5.18 10.75 -14.19
N SER A 68 4.57 11.43 -13.21
CA SER A 68 5.00 11.39 -11.81
C SER A 68 4.78 10.00 -11.21
N ALA A 69 3.66 9.35 -11.53
CA ALA A 69 3.39 7.96 -11.15
C ALA A 69 4.40 7.00 -11.80
N LYS A 70 4.76 7.21 -13.06
CA LYS A 70 5.80 6.39 -13.72
C LYS A 70 7.18 6.59 -13.07
N ALA A 71 7.53 7.80 -12.68
CA ALA A 71 8.75 8.09 -11.94
C ALA A 71 8.77 7.37 -10.58
N MET A 72 7.66 7.42 -9.83
CA MET A 72 7.49 6.70 -8.57
C MET A 72 7.63 5.18 -8.76
N ASN A 73 7.01 4.62 -9.79
CA ASN A 73 7.11 3.18 -10.09
C ASN A 73 8.55 2.74 -10.38
N ASN A 74 9.29 3.51 -11.17
CA ASN A 74 10.71 3.21 -11.43
C ASN A 74 11.56 3.28 -10.14
N ALA A 75 11.20 4.15 -9.19
CA ALA A 75 11.84 4.20 -7.88
C ALA A 75 11.49 2.96 -7.03
N MET A 76 10.22 2.56 -7.03
CA MET A 76 9.75 1.38 -6.32
C MET A 76 10.41 0.09 -6.83
N GLU A 77 10.69 -0.04 -8.13
CA GLU A 77 11.47 -1.16 -8.69
C GLU A 77 12.88 -1.26 -8.09
N VAL A 78 13.49 -0.14 -7.70
CA VAL A 78 14.80 -0.10 -7.04
C VAL A 78 14.69 -0.36 -5.54
N LEU A 79 13.65 0.16 -4.88
CA LEU A 79 13.54 0.20 -3.42
C LEU A 79 12.88 -1.05 -2.84
N THR A 80 11.97 -1.70 -3.57
CA THR A 80 11.26 -2.90 -3.12
C THR A 80 12.22 -4.03 -2.73
N PRO A 81 13.24 -4.39 -3.54
CA PRO A 81 14.20 -5.45 -3.16
C PRO A 81 14.98 -5.12 -1.88
N GLU A 82 15.23 -3.85 -1.58
CA GLU A 82 15.91 -3.45 -0.34
C GLU A 82 15.01 -3.55 0.89
N LEU A 83 13.71 -3.32 0.73
CA LEU A 83 12.73 -3.53 1.80
C LEU A 83 12.60 -5.02 2.14
N GLU A 84 12.56 -5.89 1.12
CA GLU A 84 12.46 -7.34 1.32
C GLU A 84 13.66 -7.93 2.07
N LYS A 85 14.87 -7.37 1.91
CA LYS A 85 16.07 -7.78 2.67
C LYS A 85 15.95 -7.56 4.17
N THR A 86 15.03 -6.71 4.61
CA THR A 86 14.78 -6.47 6.03
C THR A 86 13.87 -7.53 6.67
N ARG A 87 13.52 -8.58 5.93
CA ARG A 87 12.69 -9.69 6.41
C ARG A 87 13.24 -10.25 7.71
N LYS A 88 12.44 -10.16 8.77
CA LYS A 88 12.76 -10.80 10.05
C LYS A 88 12.52 -12.29 9.92
N GLU A 89 13.56 -13.09 10.20
CA GLU A 89 13.41 -14.54 10.38
C GLU A 89 12.66 -14.80 11.70
N GLY A 90 11.58 -15.57 11.67
CA GLY A 90 10.71 -15.82 12.82
C GLY A 90 9.49 -16.67 12.48
N GLU A 91 8.64 -16.91 13.48
CA GLU A 91 7.38 -17.65 13.34
C GLU A 91 6.41 -16.88 12.42
N GLU A 92 5.74 -17.58 11.49
CA GLU A 92 4.80 -16.98 10.57
C GLU A 92 3.62 -16.34 11.35
N THR A 93 3.39 -15.05 11.14
CA THR A 93 2.31 -14.31 11.82
C THR A 93 0.94 -14.77 11.33
N GLY A 94 0.86 -15.14 10.06
CA GLY A 94 -0.33 -15.61 9.36
C GLY A 94 -0.22 -15.35 7.86
N LEU A 95 -1.29 -15.67 7.14
CA LEU A 95 -1.45 -15.36 5.72
C LEU A 95 -2.10 -13.99 5.54
N ALA A 96 -1.45 -13.11 4.79
CA ALA A 96 -2.04 -11.86 4.32
C ALA A 96 -2.47 -12.01 2.86
N ILE A 97 -3.78 -11.89 2.62
CA ILE A 97 -4.36 -11.82 1.28
C ILE A 97 -4.49 -10.34 0.93
N THR A 98 -3.64 -9.85 0.04
CA THR A 98 -3.57 -8.43 -0.33
C THR A 98 -4.26 -8.21 -1.67
N PHE A 99 -5.03 -7.13 -1.82
CA PHE A 99 -5.73 -6.81 -3.07
C PHE A 99 -6.06 -5.32 -3.19
N VAL A 100 -6.29 -4.85 -4.42
CA VAL A 100 -6.93 -3.56 -4.70
C VAL A 100 -8.35 -3.80 -5.18
N ALA A 101 -9.30 -3.04 -4.64
CA ALA A 101 -10.73 -3.19 -4.90
C ALA A 101 -11.09 -3.14 -6.40
N GLU A 102 -12.22 -3.76 -6.75
CA GLU A 102 -12.78 -3.77 -8.09
C GLU A 102 -12.86 -2.35 -8.71
N GLY A 103 -12.48 -2.26 -9.98
CA GLY A 103 -12.41 -1.02 -10.74
C GLY A 103 -11.25 -0.10 -10.38
N ASP A 104 -10.36 -0.50 -9.47
CA ASP A 104 -9.24 0.31 -8.99
C ASP A 104 -7.88 -0.32 -9.33
N ILE A 105 -7.04 0.48 -10.01
CA ILE A 105 -5.74 0.07 -10.53
C ILE A 105 -4.57 0.66 -9.73
N HIS A 106 -4.82 1.41 -8.66
CA HIS A 106 -3.77 2.12 -7.93
C HIS A 106 -2.98 1.16 -7.03
N ASP A 107 -1.82 0.72 -7.52
CA ASP A 107 -1.03 -0.36 -6.91
C ASP A 107 0.17 0.11 -6.07
N ILE A 108 0.62 1.37 -6.19
CA ILE A 108 1.86 1.84 -5.54
C ILE A 108 1.81 1.65 -4.01
N GLY A 109 0.72 2.09 -3.37
CA GLY A 109 0.51 1.93 -1.93
C GLY A 109 0.30 0.47 -1.52
N HIS A 110 -0.50 -0.25 -2.31
CA HIS A 110 -0.75 -1.68 -2.15
C HIS A 110 0.56 -2.48 -2.12
N ARG A 111 1.39 -2.37 -3.17
CA ARG A 111 2.69 -3.05 -3.26
C ARG A 111 3.62 -2.73 -2.11
N LEU A 112 3.64 -1.48 -1.66
CA LEU A 112 4.44 -1.09 -0.49
C LEU A 112 3.94 -1.78 0.79
N VAL A 113 2.63 -1.81 1.02
CA VAL A 113 2.02 -2.52 2.17
C VAL A 113 2.31 -4.02 2.09
N THR A 114 2.10 -4.63 0.93
CA THR A 114 2.38 -6.05 0.67
C THR A 114 3.85 -6.40 1.00
N THR A 115 4.79 -5.58 0.51
CA THR A 115 6.22 -5.76 0.78
C THR A 115 6.52 -5.64 2.27
N MET A 116 5.93 -4.65 2.95
CA MET A 116 6.15 -4.43 4.38
C MET A 116 5.57 -5.55 5.24
N LEU A 117 4.42 -6.12 4.86
CA LEU A 117 3.84 -7.28 5.55
C LEU A 117 4.73 -8.51 5.41
N GLY A 118 5.22 -8.81 4.20
CA GLY A 118 6.12 -9.93 3.95
C GLY A 118 7.45 -9.79 4.71
N ALA A 119 8.02 -8.58 4.75
CA ALA A 119 9.22 -8.28 5.54
C ALA A 119 8.98 -8.42 7.06
N ASN A 120 7.72 -8.36 7.52
CA ASN A 120 7.35 -8.51 8.91
C ASN A 120 6.75 -9.89 9.24
N GLY A 121 6.98 -10.91 8.40
CA GLY A 121 6.71 -12.31 8.75
C GLY A 121 5.33 -12.83 8.36
N PHE A 122 4.60 -12.14 7.50
CA PHE A 122 3.40 -12.68 6.85
C PHE A 122 3.76 -13.54 5.64
N GLU A 123 3.04 -14.64 5.45
CA GLU A 123 2.91 -15.29 4.14
C GLU A 123 2.04 -14.36 3.27
N ILE A 124 2.42 -14.12 2.02
CA ILE A 124 1.73 -13.18 1.14
C ILE A 124 1.03 -13.93 0.01
N LEU A 125 -0.28 -13.72 -0.12
CA LEU A 125 -1.07 -14.01 -1.31
C LEU A 125 -1.55 -12.69 -1.92
N ASP A 126 -0.84 -12.20 -2.93
CA ASP A 126 -1.21 -10.96 -3.62
C ASP A 126 -2.14 -11.25 -4.80
N LEU A 127 -3.38 -10.77 -4.73
CA LEU A 127 -4.38 -10.91 -5.78
C LEU A 127 -4.27 -9.79 -6.84
N GLY A 128 -3.44 -8.78 -6.61
CA GLY A 128 -3.22 -7.67 -7.53
C GLY A 128 -4.31 -6.61 -7.47
N THR A 129 -4.60 -6.01 -8.63
CA THR A 129 -5.55 -4.90 -8.78
C THR A 129 -6.85 -5.34 -9.45
N ASP A 130 -7.90 -4.50 -9.36
CA ASP A 130 -9.19 -4.77 -10.00
C ASP A 130 -9.78 -6.12 -9.56
N VAL A 131 -9.71 -6.40 -8.26
CA VAL A 131 -10.08 -7.70 -7.70
C VAL A 131 -11.55 -7.68 -7.30
N LEU A 132 -12.33 -8.59 -7.90
CA LEU A 132 -13.72 -8.82 -7.53
C LEU A 132 -13.81 -9.27 -6.06
N ASN A 133 -14.82 -8.77 -5.35
CA ASN A 133 -15.10 -9.20 -3.98
C ASN A 133 -15.31 -10.71 -3.87
N GLU A 134 -15.93 -11.32 -4.89
CA GLU A 134 -16.14 -12.78 -4.97
C GLU A 134 -14.81 -13.54 -4.95
N THR A 135 -13.81 -13.09 -5.71
CA THR A 135 -12.46 -13.67 -5.70
C THR A 135 -11.85 -13.62 -4.30
N VAL A 136 -11.98 -12.49 -3.59
CA VAL A 136 -11.46 -12.35 -2.23
C VAL A 136 -12.14 -13.32 -1.26
N VAL A 137 -13.47 -13.47 -1.37
CA VAL A 137 -14.26 -14.40 -0.55
C VAL A 137 -13.88 -15.85 -0.83
N GLU A 138 -13.69 -16.22 -2.11
CA GLU A 138 -13.24 -17.55 -2.51
C GLU A 138 -11.86 -17.89 -1.94
N GLU A 139 -10.90 -16.97 -2.02
CA GLU A 139 -9.57 -17.17 -1.45
C GLU A 139 -9.62 -17.25 0.10
N ALA A 140 -10.41 -16.40 0.75
CA ALA A 140 -10.64 -16.50 2.19
C ALA A 140 -11.23 -17.86 2.58
N ALA A 141 -12.19 -18.38 1.80
CA ALA A 141 -12.81 -19.69 2.02
C ALA A 141 -11.82 -20.85 1.87
N LYS A 142 -10.95 -20.82 0.85
CA LYS A 142 -9.88 -21.82 0.63
C LYS A 142 -8.92 -21.92 1.82
N HIS A 143 -8.77 -20.82 2.56
CA HIS A 143 -7.88 -20.71 3.72
C HIS A 143 -8.60 -20.74 5.07
N LYS A 144 -9.89 -21.11 5.11
CA LYS A 144 -10.69 -21.20 6.35
C LYS A 144 -10.00 -22.12 7.38
N GLY A 145 -9.88 -21.63 8.61
CA GLY A 145 -9.21 -22.32 9.72
C GLY A 145 -7.72 -22.00 9.86
N LYS A 146 -7.12 -21.25 8.93
CA LYS A 146 -5.80 -20.63 9.11
C LYS A 146 -5.95 -19.23 9.72
N LYS A 147 -4.83 -18.68 10.22
CA LYS A 147 -4.74 -17.27 10.59
C LYS A 147 -4.64 -16.42 9.32
N VAL A 148 -5.74 -15.79 8.92
CA VAL A 148 -5.83 -14.99 7.69
C VAL A 148 -6.16 -13.54 8.01
N ILE A 149 -5.47 -12.61 7.36
CA ILE A 149 -5.84 -11.20 7.26
C ILE A 149 -6.08 -10.81 5.81
N LEU A 150 -7.22 -10.19 5.53
CA LEU A 150 -7.55 -9.55 4.26
C LEU A 150 -7.07 -8.10 4.32
N VAL A 151 -6.25 -7.70 3.36
CA VAL A 151 -5.65 -6.37 3.29
C VAL A 151 -6.04 -5.71 1.98
N GLY A 152 -7.10 -4.91 2.01
CA GLY A 152 -7.68 -4.27 0.83
C GLY A 152 -7.29 -2.81 0.68
N SER A 153 -6.91 -2.41 -0.55
CA SER A 153 -6.61 -1.03 -0.92
C SER A 153 -7.71 -0.45 -1.81
N ALA A 154 -8.06 0.82 -1.62
CA ALA A 154 -8.92 1.59 -2.52
C ALA A 154 -8.49 3.06 -2.53
N LEU A 155 -8.15 3.63 -3.69
CA LEU A 155 -7.76 5.04 -3.80
C LEU A 155 -8.93 5.94 -4.25
N MET A 156 -9.98 5.36 -4.83
CA MET A 156 -11.18 6.09 -5.23
C MET A 156 -12.31 5.88 -4.24
N THR A 157 -13.15 6.90 -4.02
CA THR A 157 -14.34 6.76 -3.18
C THR A 157 -15.32 5.73 -3.75
N THR A 158 -15.38 5.57 -5.07
CA THR A 158 -16.23 4.59 -5.75
C THR A 158 -15.79 3.16 -5.46
N SER A 159 -14.49 2.86 -5.54
CA SER A 159 -13.93 1.54 -5.22
C SER A 159 -13.95 1.26 -3.71
N MET A 160 -13.77 2.29 -2.87
CA MET A 160 -13.87 2.18 -1.42
C MET A 160 -15.25 1.63 -0.98
N LEU A 161 -16.34 2.07 -1.61
CA LEU A 161 -17.69 1.59 -1.29
C LEU A 161 -17.84 0.08 -1.50
N GLY A 162 -17.08 -0.51 -2.44
CA GLY A 162 -17.03 -1.95 -2.66
C GLY A 162 -16.51 -2.76 -1.47
N GLN A 163 -15.73 -2.14 -0.56
CA GLN A 163 -15.28 -2.79 0.67
C GLN A 163 -16.44 -3.15 1.60
N LYS A 164 -17.53 -2.37 1.59
CA LYS A 164 -18.73 -2.70 2.37
C LYS A 164 -19.39 -3.96 1.84
N ASP A 165 -19.53 -4.08 0.53
CA ASP A 165 -20.08 -5.28 -0.12
C ASP A 165 -19.24 -6.53 0.21
N LEU A 166 -17.91 -6.41 0.18
CA LEU A 166 -17.02 -7.49 0.62
C LEU A 166 -17.31 -7.93 2.06
N MET A 167 -17.44 -6.96 2.98
CA MET A 167 -17.72 -7.25 4.38
C MET A 167 -19.06 -7.92 4.60
N ASP A 168 -20.07 -7.55 3.81
CA ASP A 168 -21.40 -8.16 3.89
C ASP A 168 -21.39 -9.58 3.30
N ARG A 169 -20.71 -9.82 2.17
CA ARG A 169 -20.51 -11.18 1.61
C ARG A 169 -19.76 -12.12 2.55
N LEU A 170 -18.71 -11.62 3.23
CA LEU A 170 -18.01 -12.41 4.25
C LEU A 170 -18.92 -12.83 5.40
N LYS A 171 -19.92 -12.01 5.76
CA LYS A 171 -20.92 -12.38 6.78
C LYS A 171 -21.90 -13.41 6.24
N GLU A 172 -22.41 -13.21 5.02
CA GLU A 172 -23.33 -14.14 4.35
C GLU A 172 -22.73 -15.55 4.24
N GLU A 173 -21.44 -15.66 3.91
CA GLU A 173 -20.71 -16.92 3.79
C GLU A 173 -20.19 -17.47 5.14
N ASN A 174 -20.50 -16.82 6.27
CA ASN A 174 -20.03 -17.19 7.61
C ASN A 174 -18.49 -17.33 7.67
N LEU A 175 -17.79 -16.40 7.03
CA LEU A 175 -16.32 -16.29 6.99
C LEU A 175 -15.80 -15.10 7.79
N ARG A 176 -16.61 -14.06 7.98
CA ARG A 176 -16.20 -12.80 8.62
C ARG A 176 -15.47 -12.99 9.95
N ASP A 177 -15.95 -13.88 10.81
CA ASP A 177 -15.35 -14.12 12.15
C ASP A 177 -14.08 -14.98 12.09
N SER A 178 -13.82 -15.63 10.96
CA SER A 178 -12.65 -16.50 10.75
C SER A 178 -11.44 -15.77 10.17
N VAL A 179 -11.60 -14.52 9.77
CA VAL A 179 -10.54 -13.69 9.16
C VAL A 179 -10.48 -12.32 9.81
N LYS A 180 -9.31 -11.68 9.74
CA LYS A 180 -9.16 -10.25 10.05
C LYS A 180 -9.27 -9.42 8.78
N CYS A 181 -9.85 -8.24 8.86
CA CYS A 181 -10.07 -7.34 7.72
C CYS A 181 -9.45 -5.98 8.01
N MET A 182 -8.40 -5.64 7.26
CA MET A 182 -7.75 -4.34 7.29
C MET A 182 -7.93 -3.66 5.93
N PHE A 183 -8.49 -2.44 5.93
CA PHE A 183 -8.66 -1.67 4.69
C PHE A 183 -7.88 -0.37 4.74
N GLY A 184 -7.36 0.06 3.60
CA GLY A 184 -6.58 1.29 3.48
C GLY A 184 -6.74 1.96 2.12
N GLY A 185 -5.99 3.05 1.96
CA GLY A 185 -6.07 3.96 0.81
C GLY A 185 -6.61 5.34 1.22
N ALA A 186 -6.36 6.35 0.39
CA ALA A 186 -6.62 7.75 0.74
C ALA A 186 -8.05 8.09 1.22
N PRO A 187 -9.14 7.54 0.63
CA PRO A 187 -10.50 7.83 1.09
C PRO A 187 -10.91 7.05 2.34
N VAL A 188 -10.17 6.01 2.74
CA VAL A 188 -10.51 5.14 3.87
C VAL A 188 -10.21 5.86 5.18
N SER A 189 -11.25 6.04 6.01
CA SER A 189 -11.14 6.65 7.34
C SER A 189 -11.47 5.65 8.44
N LYS A 190 -11.04 5.93 9.68
CA LYS A 190 -11.42 5.11 10.85
C LYS A 190 -12.94 4.99 11.01
N LYS A 191 -13.67 6.08 10.73
CA LYS A 191 -15.14 6.07 10.73
C LYS A 191 -15.71 5.08 9.71
N TRP A 192 -15.12 5.01 8.51
CA TRP A 192 -15.53 4.05 7.48
C TRP A 192 -15.28 2.61 7.93
N ILE A 193 -14.13 2.32 8.53
CA ILE A 193 -13.81 0.99 9.09
C ILE A 193 -14.86 0.55 10.11
N GLU A 194 -15.21 1.44 11.05
CA GLU A 194 -16.27 1.19 12.05
C GLU A 194 -17.63 0.95 11.40
N GLU A 195 -17.97 1.76 10.38
CA GLU A 195 -19.26 1.67 9.67
C GLU A 195 -19.45 0.33 8.95
N ILE A 196 -18.41 -0.19 8.29
CA ILE A 196 -18.48 -1.46 7.55
C ILE A 196 -18.21 -2.68 8.44
N GLY A 197 -17.75 -2.46 9.67
CA GLY A 197 -17.41 -3.50 10.64
C GLY A 197 -16.09 -4.23 10.35
N ALA A 198 -15.11 -3.52 9.77
CA ALA A 198 -13.75 -4.01 9.57
C ALA A 198 -12.91 -3.85 10.85
N ASP A 199 -11.75 -4.50 10.90
CA ASP A 199 -10.96 -4.59 12.13
C ASP A 199 -9.95 -3.45 12.26
N ALA A 200 -9.38 -2.96 11.15
CA ALA A 200 -8.36 -1.91 11.21
C ALA A 200 -8.14 -1.13 9.90
N THR A 201 -7.36 -0.06 10.01
CA THR A 201 -6.77 0.71 8.90
C THR A 201 -5.42 1.29 9.34
N ALA A 202 -4.63 1.79 8.39
CA ALA A 202 -3.36 2.47 8.61
C ALA A 202 -3.14 3.57 7.57
N GLU A 203 -2.40 4.62 7.95
CA GLU A 203 -2.16 5.77 7.06
C GLU A 203 -0.92 5.60 6.17
N ASN A 204 -0.03 4.66 6.51
CA ASN A 204 1.17 4.35 5.75
C ASN A 204 1.59 2.89 5.95
N ALA A 205 2.50 2.41 5.09
CA ALA A 205 2.88 1.00 5.08
C ALA A 205 3.64 0.52 6.32
N ALA A 206 4.40 1.41 6.99
CA ALA A 206 5.08 1.06 8.23
C ALA A 206 4.07 0.85 9.37
N GLU A 207 3.07 1.72 9.47
CA GLU A 207 1.95 1.55 10.39
C GLU A 207 1.11 0.32 10.02
N ALA A 208 0.83 0.08 8.73
CA ALA A 208 0.06 -1.07 8.27
C ALA A 208 0.66 -2.40 8.74
N ALA A 209 1.99 -2.56 8.63
CA ALA A 209 2.67 -3.75 9.12
C ALA A 209 2.51 -3.94 10.64
N LYS A 210 2.62 -2.85 11.42
CA LYS A 210 2.46 -2.89 12.88
C LYS A 210 1.02 -3.24 13.27
N VAL A 211 0.04 -2.57 12.65
CA VAL A 211 -1.39 -2.79 12.90
C VAL A 211 -1.79 -4.22 12.53
N ALA A 212 -1.33 -4.73 11.40
CA ALA A 212 -1.61 -6.12 11.00
C ALA A 212 -1.08 -7.13 12.03
N ILE A 213 0.15 -6.94 12.54
CA ILE A 213 0.69 -7.78 13.63
C ILE A 213 -0.20 -7.69 14.87
N ASP A 214 -0.58 -6.49 15.28
CA ASP A 214 -1.34 -6.27 16.51
C ASP A 214 -2.76 -6.87 16.44
N VAL A 215 -3.39 -6.84 15.27
CA VAL A 215 -4.73 -7.43 15.04
C VAL A 215 -4.71 -8.96 14.96
N MET A 216 -3.54 -9.55 14.66
CA MET A 216 -3.35 -11.00 14.51
C MET A 216 -2.89 -11.71 15.79
N LYS A 217 -2.62 -10.95 16.86
CA LYS A 217 -2.35 -11.47 18.21
C LYS A 217 -3.64 -11.95 18.88
#